data_AF-A0A1R2CXS1-F1
#
_entry.id   AF-A0A1R2CXS1-F1
#
_cell.length_a   1.000
_cell.length_b   1.000
_cell.length_c   1.000
_cell.angle_alpha   90.00
_cell.angle_beta   90.00
_cell.angle_gamma   90.00
#
_symmetry.space_group_name_H-M   'P 1'
#
loop_
_entity.id
_entity.type
_entity.pdbx_description
1 polymer ?
#
loop_
_entity_poly.entity_id
_entity_poly.type
_entity_poly.pdbx_seq_one_letter_code
_entity_poly.pdbx_strand_id
1 'polypeptide(L)'
;MSNLSDSICQTFEVNSLCFRMIDCYLSARTFPANFQCLDLKELLYQTLRELFLSETETLGWLILLDEIGLKICSIPQKLVLIYTALKAKVHLGAAVFMEILRLESKYPTLTKDFKAWSVENITDGIITTPKLGKRYRELNLPYTSDTINYNFYVDYVIGVSPKYSSYIVFQDKKIKKRIKIKSTCVHDANFIDEREFERIDGC
;
A
#
# COMPACT_ATOMS: atom_id res chain seq x y z
N MET A 1 27.32 25.45 -34.16
CA MET A 1 27.92 24.21 -33.62
C MET A 1 28.34 24.53 -32.19
N SER A 2 27.45 24.30 -31.22
CA SER A 2 27.41 23.09 -30.36
C SER A 2 28.42 23.24 -29.21
N ASN A 3 28.07 23.35 -27.93
CA ASN A 3 27.12 22.51 -27.18
C ASN A 3 26.50 23.27 -26.00
N LEU A 4 25.16 23.33 -25.97
CA LEU A 4 24.37 23.46 -24.74
C LEU A 4 24.20 22.04 -24.20
N SER A 5 24.94 21.68 -23.16
CA SER A 5 24.62 20.51 -22.34
C SER A 5 24.90 20.81 -20.89
N ASP A 6 24.32 21.91 -20.40
CA ASP A 6 24.04 22.04 -18.99
C ASP A 6 22.88 21.11 -18.68
N SER A 7 23.25 19.88 -18.32
CA SER A 7 22.40 18.92 -17.63
C SER A 7 21.86 19.60 -16.37
N ILE A 8 20.66 20.17 -16.48
CA ILE A 8 19.85 20.63 -15.34
C ILE A 8 19.44 19.38 -14.56
N CYS A 9 20.35 18.91 -13.72
CA CYS A 9 20.03 17.97 -12.66
C CYS A 9 19.41 18.79 -11.53
N GLN A 10 18.14 19.16 -11.70
CA GLN A 10 17.34 19.69 -10.61
C GLN A 10 17.20 18.58 -9.57
N THR A 11 18.06 18.60 -8.55
CA THR A 11 17.78 17.97 -7.27
C THR A 11 16.55 18.65 -6.70
N PHE A 12 15.37 18.12 -7.01
CA PHE A 12 14.11 18.59 -6.45
C PHE A 12 14.10 18.30 -4.96
N GLU A 13 14.40 19.32 -4.16
CA GLU A 13 14.19 19.27 -2.71
C GLU A 13 12.70 19.13 -2.45
N VAL A 14 12.32 17.96 -1.96
CA VAL A 14 10.97 17.75 -1.45
C VAL A 14 10.74 18.70 -0.29
N ASN A 15 9.67 19.50 -0.41
CA ASN A 15 9.37 20.57 0.52
C ASN A 15 9.21 20.04 1.96
N SER A 16 9.98 20.62 2.88
CA SER A 16 9.96 20.26 4.31
C SER A 16 8.57 20.39 4.94
N LEU A 17 7.72 21.25 4.38
CA LEU A 17 6.33 21.39 4.79
C LEU A 17 5.52 20.12 4.53
N CYS A 18 5.75 19.44 3.41
CA CYS A 18 5.04 18.21 3.07
C CYS A 18 5.35 17.08 4.08
N PHE A 19 6.62 16.94 4.47
CA PHE A 19 7.01 16.00 5.52
C PHE A 19 6.37 16.35 6.87
N ARG A 20 6.37 17.63 7.24
CA ARG A 20 5.68 18.09 8.45
C ARG A 20 4.18 17.77 8.42
N MET A 21 3.50 17.97 7.29
CA MET A 21 2.08 17.64 7.15
C MET A 21 1.82 16.15 7.35
N ILE A 22 2.71 15.28 6.87
CA ILE A 22 2.64 13.83 7.09
C ILE A 22 2.88 13.50 8.58
N ASP A 23 3.87 14.11 9.23
CA ASP A 23 4.12 13.92 10.66
C ASP A 23 2.90 14.33 11.50
N CYS A 24 2.33 15.51 11.23
CA CYS A 24 1.07 15.96 11.84
C CYS A 24 -0.06 14.96 11.57
N TYR A 25 -0.20 14.48 10.33
CA TYR A 25 -1.23 13.53 9.94
C TYR A 25 -1.13 12.20 10.71
N LEU A 26 0.08 11.66 10.84
CA LEU A 26 0.34 10.41 11.57
C LEU A 26 0.01 10.54 13.04
N SER A 27 0.34 11.68 13.66
CA SER A 27 0.04 11.91 15.07
C SER A 27 -1.44 12.13 15.37
N ALA A 28 -2.16 12.77 14.46
CA ALA A 28 -3.55 13.15 14.66
C ALA A 28 -4.54 12.01 14.40
N ARG A 29 -4.10 10.86 13.87
CA ARG A 29 -5.00 9.79 13.41
C ARG A 29 -4.64 8.41 13.94
N THR A 30 -5.70 7.62 14.11
CA THR A 30 -5.59 6.18 14.31
C THR A 30 -5.72 5.48 12.96
N PHE A 31 -4.81 4.53 12.70
CA PHE A 31 -4.80 3.75 11.47
C PHE A 31 -5.48 2.40 11.69
N PRO A 32 -6.12 1.81 10.67
CA PRO A 32 -6.64 0.46 10.77
C PRO A 32 -5.50 -0.58 10.85
N ALA A 33 -5.81 -1.74 11.41
CA ALA A 33 -4.81 -2.76 11.80
C ALA A 33 -3.90 -3.21 10.65
N ASN A 34 -4.41 -3.24 9.42
CA ASN A 34 -3.66 -3.58 8.21
C ASN A 34 -2.55 -2.57 7.87
N PHE A 35 -2.58 -1.36 8.45
CA PHE A 35 -1.55 -0.33 8.31
C PHE A 35 -0.67 -0.20 9.57
N GLN A 36 -1.17 -0.58 10.75
CA GLN A 36 -0.46 -0.37 12.02
C GLN A 36 0.88 -1.13 12.13
N CYS A 37 0.99 -2.31 11.51
CA CYS A 37 2.21 -3.13 11.50
C CYS A 37 3.26 -2.67 10.47
N LEU A 38 3.03 -1.56 9.78
CA LEU A 38 3.93 -1.02 8.75
C LEU A 38 4.67 0.21 9.25
N ASP A 39 5.83 0.49 8.66
CA ASP A 39 6.51 1.78 8.81
C ASP A 39 5.76 2.84 7.98
N LEU A 40 4.62 3.30 8.50
CA LEU A 40 3.75 4.24 7.80
C LEU A 40 4.45 5.56 7.49
N LYS A 41 5.34 6.00 8.38
CA LYS A 41 6.10 7.23 8.16
C LYS A 41 7.00 7.07 6.94
N GLU A 42 7.79 6.01 6.88
CA GLU A 42 8.65 5.75 5.73
C GLU A 42 7.84 5.49 4.46
N LEU A 43 6.75 4.73 4.52
CA LEU A 43 5.90 4.47 3.36
C LEU A 43 5.26 5.73 2.78
N LEU A 44 4.78 6.63 3.65
CA LEU A 44 4.22 7.92 3.23
C LEU A 44 5.32 8.81 2.65
N TYR A 45 6.50 8.88 3.26
CA TYR A 45 7.63 9.66 2.78
C TYR A 45 8.14 9.17 1.42
N GLN A 46 8.25 7.85 1.25
CA GLN A 46 8.61 7.23 -0.02
C GLN A 46 7.59 7.56 -1.09
N THR A 47 6.29 7.41 -0.80
CA THR A 47 5.24 7.68 -1.79
C THR A 47 5.24 9.15 -2.20
N LEU A 48 5.47 10.06 -1.26
CA LEU A 48 5.59 11.48 -1.53
C LEU A 48 6.77 11.82 -2.46
N ARG A 49 7.94 11.19 -2.22
CA ARG A 49 9.13 11.32 -3.08
C ARG A 49 8.93 10.65 -4.46
N GLU A 50 8.27 9.49 -4.49
CA GLU A 50 8.00 8.73 -5.72
C GLU A 50 6.94 9.36 -6.63
N LEU A 51 6.17 10.34 -6.15
CA LEU A 51 5.18 11.05 -6.96
C LEU A 51 5.43 12.56 -7.03
N PHE A 52 6.53 13.01 -6.41
CA PHE A 52 6.92 14.42 -6.32
C PHE A 52 5.72 15.31 -5.99
N LEU A 53 5.05 14.99 -4.87
CA LEU A 53 3.82 15.70 -4.52
C LEU A 53 4.13 17.11 -4.05
N SER A 54 3.38 18.08 -4.58
CA SER A 54 3.35 19.44 -4.04
C SER A 54 2.61 19.48 -2.69
N GLU A 55 2.64 20.62 -2.01
CA GLU A 55 1.93 20.80 -0.74
C GLU A 55 0.41 20.60 -0.89
N THR A 56 -0.17 21.19 -1.93
CA THR A 56 -1.61 21.07 -2.22
C THR A 56 -2.00 19.65 -2.61
N GLU A 57 -1.14 18.97 -3.39
CA GLU A 57 -1.30 17.56 -3.74
C GLU A 57 -1.21 16.66 -2.52
N THR A 58 -0.29 16.96 -1.58
CA THR A 58 -0.16 16.23 -0.33
C THR A 58 -1.42 16.36 0.52
N LEU A 59 -2.00 17.55 0.65
CA LEU A 59 -3.27 17.74 1.35
C LEU A 59 -4.41 16.96 0.69
N GLY A 60 -4.53 17.04 -0.64
CA GLY A 60 -5.52 16.30 -1.40
C GLY A 60 -5.38 14.79 -1.23
N TRP A 61 -4.14 14.30 -1.22
CA TRP A 61 -3.81 12.91 -0.99
C TRP A 61 -4.23 12.44 0.39
N LEU A 62 -3.88 13.19 1.45
CA LEU A 62 -4.26 12.82 2.82
C LEU A 62 -5.79 12.79 3.00
N ILE A 63 -6.53 13.68 2.32
CA ILE A 63 -8.00 13.62 2.28
C ILE A 63 -8.49 12.33 1.61
N LEU A 64 -7.94 11.97 0.44
CA LEU A 64 -8.33 10.73 -0.26
C LEU A 64 -7.97 9.47 0.55
N LEU A 65 -6.84 9.51 1.26
CA LEU A 65 -6.40 8.42 2.11
C LEU A 65 -7.41 8.18 3.24
N ASP A 66 -7.91 9.25 3.87
CA ASP A 66 -8.91 9.19 4.94
C ASP A 66 -10.28 8.71 4.45
N GLU A 67 -10.71 9.20 3.29
CA GLU A 67 -12.07 8.95 2.78
C GLU A 67 -12.19 7.56 2.15
N ILE A 68 -11.12 7.08 1.50
CA ILE A 68 -11.13 5.85 0.69
C ILE A 68 -10.00 4.92 1.11
N GLY A 69 -8.75 5.40 1.05
CA GLY A 69 -7.56 4.54 1.08
C GLY A 69 -7.48 3.62 2.30
N LEU A 70 -7.71 4.15 3.50
CA LEU A 70 -7.63 3.37 4.73
C LEU A 70 -8.73 2.31 4.88
N LYS A 71 -9.81 2.40 4.09
CA LYS A 71 -10.93 1.44 4.11
C LYS A 71 -10.71 0.25 3.19
N ILE A 72 -9.70 0.30 2.31
CA ILE A 72 -9.42 -0.74 1.33
C ILE A 72 -8.49 -1.80 1.93
N CYS A 73 -8.96 -3.04 1.96
CA CYS A 73 -8.19 -4.21 2.41
C CYS A 73 -7.86 -5.19 1.28
N SER A 74 -8.43 -5.02 0.08
CA SER A 74 -8.30 -5.94 -1.05
C SER A 74 -7.01 -5.77 -1.86
N ILE A 75 -6.27 -4.68 -1.65
CA ILE A 75 -5.09 -4.29 -2.42
C ILE A 75 -3.92 -4.07 -1.45
N PRO A 76 -2.66 -4.39 -1.83
CA PRO A 76 -1.49 -4.06 -1.04
C PRO A 76 -1.44 -2.60 -0.60
N GLN A 77 -1.09 -2.35 0.65
CA GLN A 77 -1.11 -1.03 1.29
C GLN A 77 -0.25 -0.01 0.53
N LYS A 78 0.92 -0.42 0.03
CA LYS A 78 1.78 0.46 -0.80
C LYS A 78 1.09 0.89 -2.09
N LEU A 79 0.34 0.00 -2.75
CA LEU A 79 -0.43 0.35 -3.95
C LEU A 79 -1.61 1.26 -3.61
N VAL A 80 -2.27 1.06 -2.47
CA VAL A 80 -3.30 1.99 -1.97
C VAL A 80 -2.72 3.40 -1.79
N LEU A 81 -1.54 3.53 -1.18
CA LEU A 81 -0.85 4.81 -1.02
C LEU A 81 -0.53 5.45 -2.39
N ILE A 82 0.01 4.67 -3.34
CA ILE A 82 0.32 5.15 -4.69
C ILE A 82 -0.93 5.60 -5.43
N TYR A 83 -2.00 4.80 -5.44
CA TYR A 83 -3.23 5.10 -6.18
C TYR A 83 -3.93 6.34 -5.63
N THR A 84 -4.05 6.46 -4.31
CA THR A 84 -4.64 7.64 -3.68
C THR A 84 -3.83 8.91 -3.97
N ALA A 85 -2.50 8.83 -3.92
CA ALA A 85 -1.61 9.95 -4.22
C ALA A 85 -1.66 10.36 -5.71
N LEU A 86 -1.57 9.38 -6.62
CA LEU A 86 -1.65 9.62 -8.06
C LEU A 86 -2.99 10.26 -8.42
N LYS A 87 -4.08 9.81 -7.79
CA LYS A 87 -5.39 10.41 -8.00
C LYS A 87 -5.46 11.85 -7.50
N ALA A 88 -4.93 12.15 -6.31
CA ALA A 88 -4.92 13.52 -5.80
C ALA A 88 -4.24 14.46 -6.80
N LYS A 89 -3.10 14.02 -7.34
CA LYS A 89 -2.32 14.73 -8.35
C LYS A 89 -3.13 14.98 -9.62
N VAL A 90 -3.77 13.94 -10.18
CA VAL A 90 -4.65 14.06 -11.35
C VAL A 90 -5.84 14.99 -11.09
N HIS A 91 -6.49 14.85 -9.94
CA HIS A 91 -7.68 15.64 -9.59
C HIS A 91 -7.36 17.13 -9.43
N LEU A 92 -6.15 17.47 -9.00
CA LEU A 92 -5.68 18.85 -8.87
C LEU A 92 -5.10 19.42 -10.18
N GLY A 93 -5.21 18.67 -11.29
CA GLY A 93 -4.90 19.14 -12.63
C GLY A 93 -3.46 18.93 -13.08
N ALA A 94 -2.66 18.15 -12.35
CA ALA A 94 -1.29 17.86 -12.75
C ALA A 94 -1.24 16.77 -13.84
N ALA A 95 -0.33 16.95 -14.80
CA ALA A 95 -0.02 15.94 -15.80
C ALA A 95 0.91 14.87 -15.18
N VAL A 96 0.45 13.63 -15.12
CA VAL A 96 1.13 12.53 -14.38
C VAL A 96 1.80 11.49 -15.29
N PHE A 97 1.98 11.80 -16.56
CA PHE A 97 2.44 10.83 -17.57
C PHE A 97 3.82 10.26 -17.23
N MET A 98 4.76 11.11 -16.81
CA MET A 98 6.13 10.68 -16.51
C MET A 98 6.19 9.83 -15.24
N GLU A 99 5.38 10.16 -14.24
CA GLU A 99 5.26 9.41 -12.99
C GLU A 99 4.65 8.04 -13.24
N ILE A 100 3.59 7.96 -14.06
CA ILE A 100 2.98 6.68 -14.45
C ILE A 100 4.01 5.79 -15.17
N LEU A 101 4.71 6.31 -16.17
CA LEU A 101 5.75 5.55 -16.88
C LEU A 101 6.83 5.02 -15.92
N ARG A 102 7.26 5.85 -14.97
CA ARG A 102 8.24 5.43 -13.95
C ARG A 102 7.67 4.33 -13.05
N LEU A 103 6.42 4.47 -12.62
CA LEU A 103 5.77 3.50 -11.74
C LEU A 103 5.47 2.18 -12.46
N GLU A 104 5.16 2.20 -13.76
CA GLU A 104 4.94 1.00 -14.58
C GLU A 104 6.19 0.12 -14.67
N SER A 105 7.39 0.71 -14.62
CA SER A 105 8.63 -0.07 -14.54
C SER A 105 8.73 -0.96 -13.29
N LYS A 106 8.08 -0.54 -12.18
CA LYS A 106 8.00 -1.29 -10.92
C LYS A 106 6.73 -2.14 -10.82
N TYR A 107 5.64 -1.65 -11.40
CA TYR A 107 4.30 -2.22 -11.31
C TYR A 107 3.70 -2.32 -12.72
N PRO A 108 3.99 -3.40 -13.47
CA PRO A 108 3.63 -3.49 -14.90
C PRO A 108 2.12 -3.36 -15.20
N THR A 109 1.26 -3.68 -14.24
CA THR A 109 -0.20 -3.60 -14.39
C THR A 109 -0.81 -2.30 -13.85
N LEU A 110 0.02 -1.36 -13.37
CA LEU A 110 -0.40 -0.16 -12.63
C LEU A 110 -1.51 0.61 -13.34
N THR A 111 -1.36 0.93 -14.62
CA THR A 111 -2.34 1.76 -15.34
C THR A 111 -3.70 1.09 -15.45
N LYS A 112 -3.72 -0.21 -15.73
CA LYS A 112 -4.97 -0.97 -15.83
C LYS A 112 -5.67 -1.04 -14.47
N ASP A 113 -4.90 -1.39 -13.44
CA ASP A 113 -5.42 -1.58 -12.09
C ASP A 113 -5.86 -0.25 -11.46
N PHE A 114 -5.08 0.82 -11.67
CA PHE A 114 -5.41 2.17 -11.23
C PHE A 114 -6.69 2.70 -11.89
N LYS A 115 -6.87 2.45 -13.19
CA LYS A 115 -8.08 2.86 -13.90
C LYS A 115 -9.32 2.15 -13.35
N ALA A 116 -9.25 0.83 -13.16
CA ALA A 116 -10.33 0.06 -12.57
C ALA A 116 -10.65 0.55 -11.13
N TRP A 117 -9.61 0.66 -10.31
CA TRP A 117 -9.72 1.15 -8.94
C TRP A 117 -10.34 2.54 -8.86
N SER A 118 -9.89 3.47 -9.72
CA SER A 118 -10.39 4.86 -9.72
C SER A 118 -11.86 4.96 -10.11
N VAL A 119 -12.39 4.06 -10.94
CA VAL A 119 -13.81 4.06 -11.33
C VAL A 119 -14.67 3.52 -10.20
N GLU A 120 -14.19 2.47 -9.53
CA GLU A 120 -14.95 1.78 -8.48
C GLU A 120 -15.01 2.55 -7.16
N ASN A 121 -13.92 3.23 -6.79
CA ASN A 121 -13.74 3.72 -5.42
C ASN A 121 -13.96 5.23 -5.26
N ILE A 122 -14.08 6.00 -6.34
CA ILE A 122 -14.03 7.46 -6.27
C ILE A 122 -15.31 8.07 -6.82
N THR A 123 -15.92 8.92 -6.00
CA THR A 123 -17.00 9.82 -6.39
C THR A 123 -16.46 11.24 -6.58
N ASP A 124 -17.06 11.98 -7.51
CA ASP A 124 -16.72 13.39 -7.72
C ASP A 124 -17.05 14.22 -6.47
N GLY A 125 -16.23 15.24 -6.18
CA GLY A 125 -16.45 16.16 -5.05
C GLY A 125 -15.83 15.73 -3.72
N ILE A 126 -15.00 14.69 -3.68
CA ILE A 126 -14.27 14.32 -2.45
C ILE A 126 -13.23 15.38 -2.07
N ILE A 127 -12.50 15.92 -3.05
CA ILE A 127 -11.57 17.04 -2.87
C ILE A 127 -12.29 18.32 -3.27
N THR A 128 -12.49 19.22 -2.31
CA THR A 128 -13.06 20.55 -2.54
C THR A 128 -12.17 21.61 -1.89
N THR A 129 -12.20 22.85 -2.41
CA THR A 129 -11.43 23.97 -1.84
C THR A 129 -11.72 24.19 -0.34
N PRO A 130 -12.97 24.12 0.13
CA PRO A 130 -13.26 24.20 1.56
C PRO A 130 -12.62 23.07 2.38
N LYS A 131 -12.64 21.82 1.87
CA LYS A 131 -11.99 20.67 2.53
C LYS A 131 -10.47 20.82 2.58
N LEU A 132 -9.85 21.28 1.48
CA LEU A 132 -8.41 21.57 1.44
C LEU A 132 -8.03 22.65 2.47
N GLY A 133 -8.76 23.76 2.50
CA GLY A 133 -8.52 24.85 3.45
C GLY A 133 -8.68 24.40 4.90
N LYS A 134 -9.70 23.59 5.19
CA LYS A 134 -9.89 22.99 6.53
C LYS A 134 -8.71 22.08 6.89
N ARG A 135 -8.33 21.16 5.99
CA ARG A 135 -7.25 20.20 6.24
C ARG A 135 -5.90 20.89 6.43
N TYR A 136 -5.63 21.95 5.66
CA TYR A 136 -4.44 22.76 5.84
C TYR A 136 -4.37 23.37 7.24
N ARG A 137 -5.46 23.96 7.74
CA ARG A 137 -5.49 24.55 9.09
C ARG A 137 -5.25 23.51 10.18
N GLU A 138 -5.76 22.29 10.01
CA GLU A 138 -5.54 21.20 10.96
C GLU A 138 -4.09 20.74 10.98
N LEU A 139 -3.45 20.61 9.81
CA LEU A 139 -2.10 20.06 9.68
C LEU A 139 -0.97 21.10 9.78
N ASN A 140 -1.31 22.39 9.68
CA ASN A 140 -0.35 23.50 9.78
C ASN A 140 -0.14 24.00 11.22
N LEU A 141 -0.81 23.40 12.21
CA LEU A 141 -0.58 23.70 13.62
C LEU A 141 0.80 23.16 14.07
N PRO A 142 1.48 23.87 14.99
CA PRO A 142 2.79 23.44 15.47
C PRO A 142 2.69 22.08 16.15
N TYR A 143 3.49 21.14 15.64
CA TYR A 143 3.62 19.78 16.11
C TYR A 143 4.45 19.74 17.40
N THR A 144 3.89 19.20 18.48
CA THR A 144 4.51 19.18 19.82
C THR A 144 4.97 17.79 20.28
N SER A 145 4.79 16.73 19.50
CA SER A 145 5.05 15.36 19.98
C SER A 145 5.70 14.47 18.93
N ASP A 146 6.90 13.93 19.16
CA ASP A 146 7.46 12.88 18.30
C ASP A 146 6.63 11.59 18.36
N THR A 147 5.69 11.43 17.43
CA THR A 147 4.90 10.19 17.31
C THR A 147 5.74 9.09 16.65
N ILE A 148 6.44 8.35 17.49
CA ILE A 148 7.09 7.09 17.12
C ILE A 148 6.00 6.01 17.03
N ASN A 149 5.87 5.34 15.88
CA ASN A 149 4.96 4.19 15.74
C ASN A 149 5.55 2.97 16.46
N TYR A 150 5.32 2.88 17.77
CA TYR A 150 5.86 1.80 18.61
C TYR A 150 5.44 0.39 18.14
N ASN A 151 4.25 0.23 17.54
CA ASN A 151 3.79 -1.08 17.05
C ASN A 151 4.72 -1.61 15.96
N PHE A 152 5.09 -0.77 14.99
CA PHE A 152 6.07 -1.13 13.98
C PHE A 152 7.43 -1.48 14.59
N TYR A 153 7.95 -0.68 15.53
CA TYR A 153 9.25 -0.95 16.12
C TYR A 153 9.27 -2.23 16.96
N VAL A 154 8.19 -2.53 17.67
CA VAL A 154 8.04 -3.79 18.41
C VAL A 154 8.03 -4.97 17.44
N ASP A 155 7.21 -4.92 16.40
CA ASP A 155 7.14 -5.98 15.38
C ASP A 155 8.47 -6.13 14.63
N TYR A 156 9.14 -5.03 14.31
CA TYR A 156 10.45 -5.02 13.68
C TYR A 156 11.50 -5.68 14.57
N VAL A 157 11.64 -5.22 15.83
CA VAL A 157 12.61 -5.77 16.80
C VAL A 157 12.35 -7.26 17.06
N ILE A 158 11.09 -7.65 17.18
CA ILE A 158 10.71 -9.06 17.31
C ILE A 158 11.08 -9.83 16.02
N GLY A 159 10.79 -9.29 14.84
CA GLY A 159 11.09 -9.91 13.55
C GLY A 159 12.59 -10.08 13.27
N VAL A 160 13.43 -9.11 13.66
CA VAL A 160 14.89 -9.19 13.51
C VAL A 160 15.59 -9.95 14.65
N SER A 161 14.88 -10.26 15.74
CA SER A 161 15.43 -11.07 16.84
C SER A 161 15.82 -12.46 16.34
N PRO A 162 17.08 -12.90 16.51
CA PRO A 162 17.56 -14.20 16.01
C PRO A 162 16.75 -15.40 16.53
N LYS A 163 16.20 -15.30 17.74
CA LYS A 163 15.39 -16.35 18.37
C LYS A 163 13.98 -16.45 17.79
N TYR A 164 13.42 -15.33 17.33
CA TYR A 164 12.06 -15.28 16.81
C TYR A 164 12.02 -15.48 15.28
N SER A 165 13.00 -14.95 14.55
CA SER A 165 13.16 -15.21 13.11
C SER A 165 13.38 -16.70 12.84
N SER A 166 14.20 -17.38 13.64
CA SER A 166 14.33 -18.84 13.57
C SER A 166 13.01 -19.55 13.88
N TYR A 167 12.27 -19.15 14.92
CA TYR A 167 10.96 -19.70 15.25
C TYR A 167 9.92 -19.55 14.11
N ILE A 168 9.82 -18.37 13.49
CA ILE A 168 8.93 -18.15 12.32
C ILE A 168 9.34 -19.04 11.15
N VAL A 169 10.63 -19.13 10.83
CA VAL A 169 11.12 -20.03 9.76
C VAL A 169 10.78 -21.50 10.06
N PHE A 170 10.83 -21.93 11.33
CA PHE A 170 10.40 -23.27 11.73
C PHE A 170 8.88 -23.47 11.67
N GLN A 171 8.09 -22.46 12.02
CA GLN A 171 6.62 -22.45 11.92
C GLN A 171 6.17 -22.51 10.46
N ASP A 172 6.71 -21.67 9.57
CA ASP A 172 6.38 -21.67 8.14
C ASP A 172 6.72 -23.00 7.48
N LYS A 173 7.84 -23.62 7.87
CA LYS A 173 8.20 -24.98 7.42
C LYS A 173 7.19 -26.03 7.91
N LYS A 174 6.63 -25.89 9.12
CA LYS A 174 5.59 -26.78 9.65
C LYS A 174 4.24 -26.57 8.96
N ILE A 175 3.86 -25.32 8.68
CA ILE A 175 2.62 -24.98 7.96
C ILE A 175 2.68 -25.51 6.52
N LYS A 176 3.79 -25.27 5.80
CA LYS A 176 4.03 -25.81 4.45
C LYS A 176 4.02 -27.35 4.43
N LYS A 177 4.58 -28.01 5.44
CA LYS A 177 4.50 -29.47 5.59
C LYS A 177 3.06 -29.95 5.81
N ARG A 178 2.26 -29.28 6.65
CA ARG A 178 0.85 -29.64 6.87
C ARG A 178 -0.02 -29.45 5.61
N ILE A 179 0.22 -28.40 4.84
CA ILE A 179 -0.47 -28.17 3.56
C ILE A 179 -0.08 -29.25 2.55
N LYS A 180 1.21 -29.61 2.47
CA LYS A 180 1.69 -30.67 1.57
C LYS A 180 1.12 -32.04 1.93
N ILE A 181 0.99 -32.36 3.23
CA ILE A 181 0.38 -33.61 3.72
C ILE A 181 -1.12 -33.65 3.39
N LYS A 182 -1.87 -32.56 3.59
CA LYS A 182 -3.28 -32.51 3.17
C LYS A 182 -3.46 -32.63 1.65
N SER A 183 -2.51 -32.11 0.86
CA SER A 183 -2.50 -32.24 -0.61
C SER A 183 -2.13 -33.64 -1.10
N THR A 184 -1.52 -34.50 -0.27
CA THR A 184 -1.14 -35.88 -0.66
C THR A 184 -2.14 -36.94 -0.20
N CYS A 185 -3.22 -36.56 0.51
CA CYS A 185 -4.28 -37.48 0.95
C CYS A 185 -5.59 -37.33 0.15
N VAL A 186 -5.56 -36.84 -1.09
CA VAL A 186 -6.75 -36.71 -1.97
C VAL A 186 -6.59 -37.43 -3.32
N HIS A 187 -5.62 -38.34 -3.43
CA HIS A 187 -5.64 -39.37 -4.47
C HIS A 187 -5.41 -40.73 -3.81
N ASP A 188 -6.52 -41.41 -3.50
CA ASP A 188 -6.70 -42.87 -3.54
C ASP A 188 -7.87 -43.30 -2.63
N ALA A 189 -9.07 -42.86 -3.01
CA ALA A 189 -10.31 -43.46 -2.54
C ALA A 189 -11.36 -43.34 -3.64
N ASN A 190 -11.11 -44.03 -4.76
CA ASN A 190 -12.09 -44.43 -5.76
C ASN A 190 -11.47 -45.55 -6.61
N PHE A 191 -11.11 -46.65 -5.96
CA PHE A 191 -10.97 -47.93 -6.65
C PHE A 191 -12.28 -48.68 -6.43
N ILE A 192 -13.19 -48.54 -7.39
CA ILE A 192 -14.40 -49.37 -7.47
C ILE A 192 -13.93 -50.68 -8.09
N ASP A 193 -14.00 -51.78 -7.34
CA ASP A 193 -13.70 -53.11 -7.86
C ASP A 193 -14.85 -53.51 -8.80
N GLU A 194 -14.59 -53.51 -10.10
CA GLU A 194 -15.58 -53.85 -11.14
C GLU A 194 -16.12 -55.30 -11.00
N ARG A 195 -15.54 -56.12 -10.10
CA ARG A 195 -16.03 -57.47 -9.77
C ARG A 195 -17.13 -57.52 -8.72
N GLU A 196 -17.59 -56.38 -8.19
CA GLU A 196 -18.70 -56.33 -7.23
C GLU A 196 -20.08 -56.49 -7.89
N PHE A 197 -20.21 -56.15 -9.17
CA PHE A 197 -21.48 -56.26 -9.93
C PHE A 197 -21.80 -57.68 -10.42
N GLU A 198 -20.84 -58.61 -10.42
CA GLU A 198 -21.08 -60.02 -10.80
C GLU A 198 -21.70 -60.86 -9.68
N ARG A 199 -21.81 -60.33 -8.44
CA ARG A 199 -22.36 -61.06 -7.29
C ARG A 199 -23.85 -60.89 -7.07
N ILE A 200 -24.54 -60.08 -7.87
CA ILE A 200 -25.95 -59.72 -7.63
C ILE A 200 -26.93 -60.54 -8.48
N ASP A 201 -26.50 -61.17 -9.58
CA ASP A 201 -27.38 -61.98 -10.44
C ASP A 201 -27.10 -63.51 -10.37
N GLY A 202 -26.55 -63.97 -9.25
CA GLY A 202 -26.15 -65.36 -9.05
C GLY A 202 -26.77 -66.04 -7.84
N CYS A 203 -28.09 -65.95 -7.64
CA CYS A 203 -28.96 -66.91 -6.93
C CYS A 203 -30.44 -66.52 -7.07
#